data_AF-A0A967ZLP8-F1
#
_entry.id   AF-A0A967ZLP8-F1
#
_cell.length_a   1.000
_cell.length_b   1.000
_cell.length_c   1.000
_cell.angle_alpha   90.00
_cell.angle_beta   90.00
_cell.angle_gamma   90.00
#
_symmetry.space_group_name_H-M   'P 1'
#
loop_
_entity.id
_entity.type
_entity.pdbx_description
1 polymer ?
#
loop_
_entity_poly.entity_id
_entity_poly.type
_entity_poly.pdbx_seq_one_letter_code
_entity_poly.pdbx_strand_id
1 'polypeptide(L)'
;MDRFPTAGAFGSALTDPGFRHGDVPAASRAEVKRWRRAAASATGAAAVTTLLWIGSTLGPGPAEPVDQLVFSLGTGQSLGQFRSFGLAPDGSFLVYQGPGGDGPARLWRRDWQVLEPTLVLAAEGGVSM
;
A
#
# COMPACT_ATOMS: atom_id res chain seq x y z
N MET A 1 56.12 -31.18 9.91
CA MET A 1 56.58 -31.53 11.27
C MET A 1 55.39 -31.41 12.19
N ASP A 2 55.03 -32.48 12.87
CA ASP A 2 54.01 -32.43 13.91
C ASP A 2 54.59 -31.66 15.12
N ARG A 3 53.84 -30.69 15.64
CA ARG A 3 54.26 -29.86 16.77
C ARG A 3 54.13 -30.62 18.09
N PHE A 4 53.25 -31.62 18.12
CA PHE A 4 53.05 -32.46 19.29
C PHE A 4 53.33 -33.91 18.91
N PRO A 5 54.36 -34.54 19.49
CA PRO A 5 54.69 -35.92 19.14
C PRO A 5 53.62 -36.93 19.60
N THR A 6 52.70 -36.53 20.50
CA THR A 6 51.61 -37.36 21.01
C THR A 6 50.39 -36.53 21.39
N ALA A 7 49.21 -37.18 21.44
CA ALA A 7 47.96 -36.56 21.91
C ALA A 7 48.03 -36.13 23.40
N GLY A 8 48.81 -36.84 24.22
CA GLY A 8 49.05 -36.47 25.62
C GLY A 8 49.85 -35.16 25.75
N ALA A 9 50.88 -34.97 24.91
CA ALA A 9 51.66 -33.74 24.88
C ALA A 9 50.81 -32.52 24.48
N PHE A 10 49.84 -32.72 23.60
CA PHE A 10 48.85 -31.71 23.25
C PHE A 10 47.91 -31.38 24.43
N GLY A 11 47.41 -32.41 25.11
CA GLY A 11 46.56 -32.24 26.30
C GLY A 11 47.24 -31.47 27.42
N SER A 12 48.51 -31.77 27.70
CA SER A 12 49.30 -31.03 28.70
C SER A 12 49.54 -29.57 28.30
N ALA A 13 49.75 -29.31 27.01
CA ALA A 13 49.90 -27.94 26.50
C ALA A 13 48.60 -27.12 26.65
N LEU A 14 47.42 -27.74 26.53
CA LEU A 14 46.13 -27.05 26.75
C LEU A 14 45.89 -26.64 28.21
N THR A 15 46.50 -27.34 29.17
CA THR A 15 46.40 -27.02 30.60
C THR A 15 47.43 -26.01 31.09
N ASP A 16 48.43 -25.67 30.27
CA ASP A 16 49.42 -24.66 30.60
C ASP A 16 48.84 -23.24 30.36
N PRO A 17 48.65 -22.40 31.41
CA PRO A 17 48.14 -21.04 31.24
C PRO A 17 49.08 -20.12 30.44
N GLY A 18 50.34 -20.51 30.27
CA GLY A 18 51.31 -19.86 29.38
C GLY A 18 51.18 -20.27 27.91
N PHE A 19 50.39 -21.30 27.59
CA PHE A 19 50.23 -21.77 26.23
C PHE A 19 49.42 -20.78 25.39
N ARG A 20 50.10 -20.08 24.49
CA ARG A 20 49.47 -19.24 23.47
C ARG A 20 49.62 -19.89 22.10
N HIS A 21 48.52 -20.39 21.57
CA HIS A 21 48.47 -20.89 20.21
C HIS A 21 48.38 -19.73 19.23
N GLY A 22 49.46 -19.49 18.49
CA GLY A 22 49.52 -18.46 17.45
C GLY A 22 49.38 -17.06 18.06
N ASP A 23 50.50 -16.43 18.40
CA ASP A 23 50.50 -14.99 18.60
C ASP A 23 50.18 -14.37 17.23
N VAL A 24 48.90 -14.13 16.99
CA VAL A 24 48.41 -13.75 15.67
C VAL A 24 49.04 -12.40 15.36
N PRO A 25 49.90 -12.29 14.33
CA PRO A 25 50.58 -11.03 14.05
C PRO A 25 49.54 -9.93 13.87
N ALA A 26 49.89 -8.69 14.22
CA ALA A 26 48.98 -7.55 14.16
C ALA A 26 48.28 -7.41 12.79
N ALA A 27 48.95 -7.84 11.71
CA ALA A 27 48.41 -7.96 10.35
C ALA A 27 47.12 -8.81 10.28
N SER A 28 47.11 -9.99 10.90
CA SER A 28 45.95 -10.89 10.94
C SER A 28 44.79 -10.34 11.79
N ARG A 29 45.07 -9.56 12.85
CA ARG A 29 44.01 -8.85 13.59
C ARG A 29 43.38 -7.73 12.75
N ALA A 30 44.19 -7.03 11.96
CA ALA A 30 43.71 -6.00 11.03
C ALA A 30 42.86 -6.60 9.90
N GLU A 31 43.25 -7.77 9.39
CA GLU A 31 42.51 -8.52 8.38
C GLU A 31 41.13 -9.00 8.88
N VAL A 32 41.08 -9.59 10.08
CA VAL A 32 39.81 -9.96 10.73
C VAL A 32 38.92 -8.75 10.95
N LYS A 33 39.48 -7.60 11.36
CA LYS A 33 38.72 -6.35 11.55
C LYS A 33 38.15 -5.82 10.24
N ARG A 34 38.91 -5.88 9.15
CA ARG A 34 38.48 -5.49 7.80
C ARG A 34 37.36 -6.41 7.30
N TRP A 35 37.48 -7.72 7.51
CA TRP A 35 36.47 -8.68 7.11
C TRP A 35 35.15 -8.50 7.88
N ARG A 36 35.23 -8.25 9.20
CA ARG A 36 34.04 -7.93 10.02
C ARG A 36 33.35 -6.64 9.56
N ARG A 37 34.11 -5.61 9.17
CA ARG A 37 33.53 -4.37 8.62
C ARG A 37 32.85 -4.62 7.28
N ALA A 38 33.47 -5.39 6.39
CA ALA A 38 32.89 -5.76 5.11
C ALA A 38 31.59 -6.58 5.30
N ALA A 39 31.62 -7.57 6.19
CA ALA A 39 30.43 -8.35 6.54
C ALA A 39 29.32 -7.47 7.11
N ALA A 40 29.63 -6.56 8.03
CA ALA A 40 28.65 -5.63 8.59
C ALA A 40 28.03 -4.72 7.52
N SER A 41 28.83 -4.21 6.57
CA SER A 41 28.31 -3.40 5.47
C SER A 41 27.40 -4.20 4.53
N ALA A 42 27.76 -5.46 4.24
CA ALA A 42 26.96 -6.33 3.39
C ALA A 42 25.60 -6.64 4.05
N THR A 43 25.58 -6.95 5.34
CA THR A 43 24.34 -7.16 6.10
C THR A 43 23.47 -5.90 6.11
N GLY A 44 24.08 -4.73 6.31
CA GLY A 44 23.36 -3.45 6.29
C GLY A 44 22.71 -3.17 4.94
N ALA A 45 23.44 -3.38 3.84
CA ALA A 45 22.92 -3.21 2.48
C ALA A 45 21.75 -4.19 2.21
N ALA A 46 21.91 -5.46 2.56
CA ALA A 46 20.87 -6.47 2.39
C ALA A 46 19.59 -6.12 3.17
N ALA A 47 19.72 -5.62 4.40
CA ALA A 47 18.58 -5.18 5.21
C ALA A 47 17.83 -4.02 4.56
N VAL A 48 18.55 -3.01 4.04
CA VAL A 48 17.94 -1.87 3.34
C VAL A 48 17.21 -2.33 2.07
N THR A 49 17.84 -3.19 1.25
CA THR A 49 17.19 -3.72 0.04
C THR A 49 15.95 -4.53 0.38
N THR A 50 15.99 -5.33 1.45
CA THR A 50 14.82 -6.12 1.90
C THR A 50 13.68 -5.21 2.33
N LEU A 51 13.96 -4.15 3.08
CA LEU A 51 12.94 -3.18 3.49
C LEU A 51 12.33 -2.45 2.30
N LEU A 52 13.14 -2.04 1.33
CA LEU A 52 12.66 -1.41 0.09
C LEU A 52 11.77 -2.36 -0.72
N TRP A 53 12.17 -3.63 -0.84
CA TRP A 53 11.38 -4.64 -1.53
C TRP A 53 10.03 -4.85 -0.85
N ILE A 54 10.02 -5.08 0.47
CA ILE A 54 8.78 -5.22 1.25
C ILE A 54 7.88 -3.99 1.08
N GLY A 55 8.43 -2.79 1.27
CA GLY A 55 7.69 -1.53 1.11
C GLY A 55 7.11 -1.35 -0.29
N SER A 56 7.83 -1.77 -1.33
CA SER A 56 7.34 -1.70 -2.71
C SER A 56 6.20 -2.69 -3.00
N THR A 57 6.22 -3.87 -2.37
CA THR A 57 5.18 -4.89 -2.56
C THR A 57 3.90 -4.61 -1.77
N LEU A 58 4.01 -3.88 -0.66
CA LEU A 58 2.88 -3.53 0.21
C LEU A 58 2.28 -2.15 -0.10
N GLY A 59 2.88 -1.39 -1.03
CA GLY A 59 2.34 -0.10 -1.45
C GLY A 59 0.97 -0.25 -2.11
N PRO A 60 0.06 0.73 -1.96
CA PRO A 60 -1.19 0.72 -2.69
C PRO A 60 -0.88 0.61 -4.18
N GLY A 61 -1.54 -0.35 -4.85
CA GLY A 61 -1.40 -0.55 -6.29
C GLY A 61 -1.66 0.77 -7.04
N PRO A 62 -1.19 0.89 -8.29
CA PRO A 62 -1.47 2.06 -9.13
C PRO A 62 -2.96 2.37 -9.02
N ALA A 63 -3.29 3.58 -8.56
CA ALA A 63 -4.69 3.98 -8.46
C ALA A 63 -5.30 3.79 -9.85
N GLU A 64 -6.29 2.90 -9.95
CA GLU A 64 -7.04 2.76 -11.19
C GLU A 64 -7.52 4.15 -11.60
N PRO A 65 -7.45 4.51 -12.89
CA PRO A 65 -8.02 5.75 -13.37
C PRO A 65 -9.51 5.75 -12.99
N VAL A 66 -9.86 6.52 -11.97
CA VAL A 66 -11.26 6.68 -11.59
C VAL A 66 -11.87 7.57 -12.65
N ASP A 67 -12.72 6.99 -13.51
CA ASP A 67 -13.57 7.77 -14.40
C ASP A 67 -14.53 8.60 -13.54
N GLN A 68 -14.17 9.87 -13.34
CA GLN A 68 -14.94 10.78 -12.51
C GLN A 68 -16.04 11.41 -13.34
N LEU A 69 -17.27 10.96 -13.12
CA LEU A 69 -18.45 11.56 -13.73
C LEU A 69 -18.81 12.86 -13.00
N VAL A 70 -18.45 14.00 -13.59
CA VAL A 70 -18.78 15.34 -13.08
C VAL A 70 -20.00 15.87 -13.84
N PHE A 71 -21.09 16.15 -13.13
CA PHE A 71 -22.25 16.83 -13.71
C PHE A 71 -22.70 17.98 -12.82
N SER A 72 -23.15 19.06 -13.47
CA SER A 72 -23.76 20.19 -12.79
C SER A 72 -25.23 19.90 -12.59
N LEU A 73 -25.66 19.92 -11.33
CA LEU A 73 -27.06 20.00 -10.98
C LEU A 73 -27.49 21.43 -11.26
N GLY A 74 -28.65 21.62 -11.90
CA GLY A 74 -29.14 22.95 -12.27
C GLY A 74 -29.18 23.92 -11.08
N THR A 75 -29.19 25.22 -11.37
CA THR A 75 -29.23 26.28 -10.35
C THR A 75 -30.29 26.01 -9.28
N GLY A 76 -29.84 25.86 -8.02
CA GLY A 76 -30.70 25.60 -6.86
C GLY A 76 -30.67 24.16 -6.32
N GLN A 77 -29.98 23.22 -6.99
CA GLN A 77 -29.81 21.85 -6.49
C GLN A 77 -28.42 21.65 -5.88
N SER A 78 -28.35 21.23 -4.61
CA SER A 78 -27.09 20.95 -3.91
C SER A 78 -26.90 19.44 -3.68
N LEU A 79 -25.65 18.98 -3.76
CA LEU A 79 -25.25 17.58 -3.51
C LEU A 79 -25.71 17.05 -2.14
N GLY A 80 -25.94 17.93 -1.16
CA GLY A 80 -26.45 17.54 0.16
C GLY A 80 -27.93 17.14 0.20
N GLN A 81 -28.68 17.33 -0.88
CA GLN A 81 -30.12 16.99 -0.94
C GLN A 81 -30.44 15.66 -1.62
N PHE A 82 -29.46 14.97 -2.24
CA PHE A 82 -29.70 13.65 -2.83
C PHE A 82 -29.61 12.58 -1.75
N ARG A 83 -30.76 12.05 -1.33
CA ARG A 83 -30.82 10.90 -0.40
C ARG A 83 -30.79 9.57 -1.13
N SER A 84 -31.20 9.54 -2.39
CA SER A 84 -31.31 8.33 -3.21
C SER A 84 -31.16 8.66 -4.69
N PHE A 85 -30.45 7.78 -5.39
CA PHE A 85 -30.33 7.80 -6.85
C PHE A 85 -30.27 6.37 -7.37
N GLY A 86 -30.65 6.20 -8.64
CA GLY A 86 -30.52 4.94 -9.37
C GLY A 86 -29.95 5.20 -10.75
N LEU A 87 -28.91 4.45 -11.11
CA LEU A 87 -28.33 4.49 -12.44
C LEU A 87 -29.07 3.51 -13.36
N ALA A 88 -29.28 3.90 -14.61
CA ALA A 88 -29.78 2.97 -15.62
C ALA A 88 -28.80 1.78 -15.77
N PRO A 89 -29.28 0.53 -15.98
CA PRO A 89 -28.39 -0.63 -16.14
C PRO A 89 -27.41 -0.51 -17.32
N ASP A 90 -27.78 0.26 -18.34
CA ASP A 90 -26.95 0.57 -19.51
C ASP A 90 -26.07 1.82 -19.31
N GLY A 91 -26.14 2.45 -18.13
CA GLY A 91 -25.40 3.67 -17.80
C GLY A 91 -25.85 4.92 -18.56
N SER A 92 -26.95 4.88 -19.31
CA SER A 92 -27.33 5.99 -20.21
C SER A 92 -27.95 7.21 -19.50
N PHE A 93 -28.54 6.99 -18.33
CA PHE A 93 -29.15 8.05 -17.52
C PHE A 93 -29.10 7.74 -16.02
N LEU A 94 -29.36 8.78 -15.23
CA LEU A 94 -29.53 8.74 -13.78
C LEU A 94 -30.94 9.19 -13.41
N VAL A 95 -31.57 8.52 -12.44
CA VAL A 95 -32.78 8.98 -11.78
C VAL A 95 -32.45 9.36 -10.34
N TYR A 96 -32.88 10.53 -9.90
CA TYR A 96 -32.65 11.01 -8.55
C TYR A 96 -33.85 11.78 -8.00
N GLN A 97 -33.97 11.80 -6.67
CA GLN A 97 -34.96 12.62 -5.99
C GLN A 97 -34.37 14.00 -5.69
N GLY A 98 -35.06 15.07 -6.09
CA GLY A 98 -34.59 16.45 -5.93
C GLY A 98 -35.73 17.43 -5.66
N PRO A 99 -35.42 18.67 -5.24
CA PRO A 99 -36.45 19.67 -4.92
C PRO A 99 -37.29 19.99 -6.16
N GLY A 100 -38.61 19.99 -6.01
CA GLY A 100 -39.55 20.57 -6.98
C GLY A 100 -39.82 22.03 -6.61
N GLY A 101 -39.93 22.92 -7.60
CA GLY A 101 -40.16 24.37 -7.38
C GLY A 101 -41.38 24.71 -6.50
N ASP A 102 -42.31 23.76 -6.33
CA ASP A 102 -43.60 23.94 -5.64
C ASP A 102 -43.73 23.14 -4.33
N GLY A 103 -42.64 22.64 -3.75
CA GLY A 103 -42.67 22.01 -2.41
C GLY A 103 -42.14 20.56 -2.37
N PRO A 104 -42.94 19.53 -2.66
CA PRO A 104 -42.51 18.14 -2.48
C PRO A 104 -41.37 17.77 -3.42
N ALA A 105 -40.51 16.87 -2.96
CA ALA A 105 -39.43 16.34 -3.76
C ALA A 105 -39.98 15.56 -4.95
N ARG A 106 -39.44 15.84 -6.15
CA ARG A 106 -39.83 15.22 -7.41
C ARG A 106 -38.73 14.29 -7.91
N LEU A 107 -39.11 13.36 -8.78
CA LEU A 107 -38.17 12.50 -9.48
C LEU A 107 -37.67 13.21 -10.74
N TRP A 108 -36.36 13.29 -10.85
CA TRP A 108 -35.65 13.86 -11.99
C TRP A 108 -34.93 12.76 -12.73
N ARG A 109 -35.02 12.80 -14.05
CA ARG A 109 -34.22 11.98 -14.96
C ARG A 109 -33.15 12.89 -15.57
N ARG A 110 -31.91 12.42 -15.56
CA ARG A 110 -30.79 13.08 -16.20
C ARG A 110 -30.13 12.14 -17.19
N ASP A 111 -30.31 12.43 -18.47
CA ASP A 111 -29.54 11.81 -19.54
C ASP A 111 -28.19 12.52 -19.67
N TRP A 112 -27.10 11.76 -19.87
CA TRP A 112 -25.75 12.36 -19.94
C TRP A 112 -25.54 13.24 -21.17
N GLN A 113 -26.31 13.00 -22.23
CA GLN A 113 -26.24 13.75 -23.48
C GLN A 113 -27.05 15.05 -23.45
N VAL A 114 -27.81 15.31 -22.38
CA VAL A 114 -28.69 16.48 -22.26
C VAL A 114 -28.24 17.35 -21.09
N LEU A 115 -28.12 18.65 -21.33
CA LEU A 115 -27.58 19.60 -20.35
C LEU A 115 -28.56 19.90 -19.20
N GLU A 116 -29.85 19.59 -19.34
CA GLU A 116 -30.88 19.84 -18.33
C GLU A 116 -31.59 18.56 -17.87
N PRO A 117 -31.84 18.37 -16.56
CA PRO A 117 -32.63 17.24 -16.07
C PRO A 117 -34.11 17.41 -16.47
N THR A 118 -34.73 16.32 -16.89
CA THR A 118 -36.15 16.30 -17.23
C THR A 118 -36.95 15.76 -16.05
N LEU A 119 -38.09 16.38 -15.75
CA LEU A 119 -39.01 15.86 -14.74
C LEU A 119 -39.56 14.50 -15.21
N VAL A 120 -39.44 13.48 -14.36
CA VAL A 120 -40.19 12.24 -14.58
C VAL A 120 -41.62 12.55 -14.18
N LEU A 121 -42.47 12.86 -15.17
CA LEU A 121 -43.92 12.87 -14.95
C LEU A 121 -44.28 11.53 -14.34
N ALA A 122 -44.85 11.56 -13.14
CA ALA A 122 -45.32 10.37 -12.47
C ALA A 122 -46.23 9.62 -13.46
N ALA A 123 -45.79 8.45 -13.92
CA ALA A 123 -46.71 7.51 -14.54
C ALA A 123 -47.81 7.26 -13.50
N GLU A 124 -49.07 7.39 -13.92
CA GLU A 124 -50.23 7.15 -13.07
C GLU A 124 -50.08 5.79 -12.38
N GLY A 125 -49.78 5.83 -11.09
CA GLY A 125 -49.43 4.68 -10.29
C GLY A 125 -49.29 5.15 -8.85
N GLY A 126 -50.42 5.63 -8.30
CA GLY A 126 -50.50 6.17 -6.96
C GLY A 126 -49.87 5.23 -5.95
N VAL A 127 -48.83 5.69 -5.28
CA VAL A 127 -48.43 5.11 -4.00
C VAL A 127 -49.26 5.82 -2.94
N SER A 128 -50.42 5.23 -2.64
CA SER A 128 -51.14 5.52 -1.41
C SER A 128 -50.28 5.05 -0.24
N MET A 129 -49.90 5.99 0.62
CA MET A 129 -49.57 5.72 2.01
C MET A 129 -50.83 5.86 2.85
#